data_AF-A0A1B0CF60-F1
#
_entry.id   AF-A0A1B0CF60-F1
#
_cell.length_a   1.000
_cell.length_b   1.000
_cell.length_c   1.000
_cell.angle_alpha   90.00
_cell.angle_beta   90.00
_cell.angle_gamma   90.00
#
_symmetry.space_group_name_H-M   'P 1'
#
loop_
_entity.id
_entity.type
_entity.pdbx_description
1 polymer ?
#
loop_
_entity_poly.entity_id
_entity_poly.type
_entity_poly.pdbx_seq_one_letter_code
_entity_poly.pdbx_strand_id
1 'polypeptide(L)'
;MRSWLEQLHCDTQTVLREIQEIIENYIDFQRGRHVQGHELKDTQGVCEIFFQYLSDVDDQFNQLHINRMTTLMCTLDNFPEYVINTWWTDVLRFMQELLKSTLIFEEQPPTIIRKDKKFHAKVRWLIGSKIETFANIDQLTGIATILNNEMVKNVKQGVCSEQSVSKIQNGMAKFEINQNGEVSAKLRECKIMLINRNGSKDSDKKIHEKFAVLFRTRIVWNNTAIDIPLLSLPLCLATHVHQDENLHAMLMWDYAFAAKDRLAFEVPDTVQWFQLAEILSRMWNNSIGSHLTDAHLKYLYAATLDADLLAPAPEAAQGYPGRSSGTPGRLCSYPRAHKAPPDAQSRAHLSVRG
;
A
#
# COMPACT_ATOMS: atom_id res chain seq x y z
N MET A 1 25.46 -0.11 -33.57
CA MET A 1 25.44 0.36 -32.16
C MET A 1 24.12 1.00 -31.74
N ARG A 2 23.40 1.75 -32.60
CA ARG A 2 22.02 2.21 -32.33
C ARG A 2 21.07 1.11 -31.82
N SER A 3 21.03 -0.02 -32.51
CA SER A 3 20.19 -1.17 -32.11
C SER A 3 20.62 -1.80 -30.78
N TRP A 4 21.92 -1.79 -30.45
CA TRP A 4 22.39 -2.32 -29.16
C TRP A 4 21.97 -1.43 -28.00
N LEU A 5 22.12 -0.12 -28.19
CA LEU A 5 21.62 0.89 -27.28
C LEU A 5 20.10 0.71 -27.11
N GLU A 6 19.31 0.69 -28.19
CA GLU A 6 17.83 0.56 -28.12
C GLU A 6 17.39 -0.71 -27.40
N GLN A 7 18.13 -1.80 -27.62
CA GLN A 7 17.95 -3.04 -26.89
C GLN A 7 18.26 -2.89 -25.40
N LEU A 8 19.41 -2.31 -25.03
CA LEU A 8 19.80 -2.07 -23.64
C LEU A 8 18.73 -1.29 -22.86
N HIS A 9 18.20 -0.23 -23.46
CA HIS A 9 17.14 0.56 -22.84
C HIS A 9 15.86 -0.27 -22.64
N CYS A 10 15.45 -1.04 -23.66
CA CYS A 10 14.27 -1.92 -23.58
C CYS A 10 14.43 -3.02 -22.52
N ASP A 11 15.60 -3.65 -22.48
CA ASP A 11 15.94 -4.71 -21.53
C ASP A 11 15.94 -4.14 -20.10
N THR A 12 16.56 -2.98 -19.89
CA THR A 12 16.59 -2.27 -18.61
C THR A 12 15.18 -1.96 -18.11
N GLN A 13 14.32 -1.43 -18.97
CA GLN A 13 12.91 -1.19 -18.64
C GLN A 13 12.17 -2.48 -18.28
N THR A 14 12.47 -3.57 -18.98
CA THR A 14 11.82 -4.86 -18.76
C THR A 14 12.19 -5.42 -17.39
N VAL A 15 13.49 -5.45 -17.06
CA VAL A 15 13.96 -5.90 -15.74
C VAL A 15 13.39 -5.03 -14.62
N LEU A 16 13.34 -3.70 -14.78
CA LEU A 16 12.76 -2.81 -13.79
C LEU A 16 11.27 -3.11 -13.55
N ARG A 17 10.49 -3.37 -14.61
CA ARG A 17 9.08 -3.75 -14.50
C ARG A 17 8.91 -5.08 -13.76
N GLU A 18 9.74 -6.07 -14.07
CA GLU A 18 9.70 -7.38 -13.38
C GLU A 18 10.02 -7.24 -11.89
N ILE A 19 11.01 -6.43 -11.52
CA ILE A 19 11.32 -6.13 -10.11
C ILE A 19 10.12 -5.45 -9.43
N GLN A 20 9.50 -4.46 -10.09
CA GLN A 20 8.32 -3.77 -9.56
C GLN A 20 7.15 -4.75 -9.36
N GLU A 21 6.92 -5.67 -10.30
CA GLU A 21 5.88 -6.69 -10.18
C GLU A 21 6.13 -7.65 -9.00
N ILE A 22 7.38 -8.09 -8.79
CA ILE A 22 7.75 -8.93 -7.65
C ILE A 22 7.47 -8.18 -6.33
N ILE A 23 7.81 -6.88 -6.26
CA ILE A 23 7.57 -6.06 -5.08
C ILE A 23 6.07 -5.84 -4.85
N GLU A 24 5.29 -5.60 -5.91
CA GLU A 24 3.83 -5.52 -5.82
C GLU A 24 3.21 -6.81 -5.29
N ASN A 25 3.68 -7.97 -5.79
CA ASN A 25 3.23 -9.28 -5.34
C ASN A 25 3.58 -9.51 -3.85
N TYR A 26 4.75 -9.05 -3.40
CA TYR A 26 5.12 -9.06 -1.99
C TYR A 26 4.18 -8.18 -1.13
N ILE A 27 3.82 -6.99 -1.61
CA ILE A 27 2.86 -6.10 -0.93
C ILE A 27 1.48 -6.76 -0.86
N ASP A 28 1.03 -7.43 -1.92
CA ASP A 28 -0.24 -8.14 -1.96
C ASP A 28 -0.22 -9.39 -1.05
N PHE A 29 0.91 -10.08 -0.94
CA PHE A 29 1.13 -11.12 0.07
C PHE A 29 0.99 -10.55 1.50
N GLN A 30 1.56 -9.36 1.78
CA GLN A 30 1.41 -8.69 3.08
C GLN A 30 -0.03 -8.25 3.38
N ARG A 31 -0.86 -8.01 2.36
CA ARG A 31 -2.31 -7.81 2.51
C ARG A 31 -3.07 -9.10 2.83
N GLY A 32 -2.39 -10.24 2.80
CA GLY A 32 -2.98 -11.57 2.98
C GLY A 32 -3.72 -12.06 1.73
N ARG A 33 -3.39 -11.56 0.53
CA ARG A 33 -3.94 -12.07 -0.74
C ARG A 33 -3.30 -13.40 -1.12
N HIS A 34 -3.98 -14.14 -1.99
CA HIS A 34 -3.49 -15.43 -2.49
C HIS A 34 -2.44 -15.21 -3.59
N VAL A 35 -1.23 -14.86 -3.16
CA VAL A 35 -0.04 -14.72 -4.02
C VAL A 35 1.08 -15.49 -3.33
N GLN A 36 2.00 -16.09 -4.10
CA GLN A 36 3.19 -16.68 -3.51
C GLN A 36 4.01 -15.58 -2.83
N GLY A 37 4.37 -15.80 -1.56
CA GLY A 37 5.34 -14.95 -0.88
C GLY A 37 6.71 -15.18 -1.52
N HIS A 38 7.31 -14.14 -2.08
CA HIS A 38 8.68 -14.20 -2.57
C HIS A 38 9.67 -14.10 -1.41
N GLU A 39 10.74 -14.90 -1.46
CA GLU A 39 11.85 -14.72 -0.53
C GLU A 39 12.58 -13.42 -0.85
N LEU A 40 12.54 -12.46 0.09
CA LEU A 40 13.17 -11.15 -0.07
C LEU A 40 14.69 -11.23 -0.33
N LYS A 41 15.33 -12.33 0.06
CA LYS A 41 16.75 -12.57 -0.18
C LYS A 41 17.06 -12.69 -1.68
N ASP A 42 16.24 -13.43 -2.40
CA ASP A 42 16.42 -13.63 -3.84
C ASP A 42 16.10 -12.33 -4.59
N THR A 43 15.02 -11.65 -4.20
CA THR A 43 14.69 -10.33 -4.75
C THR A 43 15.81 -9.32 -4.51
N GLN A 44 16.42 -9.31 -3.32
CA GLN A 44 17.59 -8.47 -3.03
C GLN A 44 18.75 -8.79 -3.97
N GLY A 45 19.08 -10.07 -4.18
CA GLY A 45 20.15 -10.46 -5.10
C GLY A 45 19.92 -9.94 -6.52
N VAL A 46 18.70 -10.05 -7.03
CA VAL A 46 18.33 -9.49 -8.35
C VAL A 46 18.50 -7.98 -8.38
N CYS A 47 18.01 -7.27 -7.36
CA CYS A 47 18.12 -5.81 -7.27
C CYS A 47 19.59 -5.35 -7.21
N GLU A 48 20.44 -6.03 -6.44
CA GLU A 48 21.86 -5.71 -6.30
C GLU A 48 22.63 -5.93 -7.61
N ILE A 49 22.37 -7.04 -8.31
CA ILE A 49 22.99 -7.35 -9.60
C ILE A 49 22.57 -6.31 -10.64
N PHE A 50 21.28 -6.03 -10.75
CA PHE A 50 20.76 -5.08 -11.72
C PHE A 50 21.23 -3.66 -11.43
N PHE A 51 21.29 -3.27 -10.16
CA PHE A 51 21.85 -1.98 -9.79
C PHE A 51 23.34 -1.87 -10.12
N GLN A 52 24.14 -2.90 -9.83
CA GLN A 52 25.56 -2.91 -10.19
C GLN A 52 25.75 -2.77 -11.71
N TYR A 53 24.92 -3.46 -12.50
CA TYR A 53 24.94 -3.34 -13.95
C TYR A 53 24.70 -1.89 -14.42
N LEU A 54 23.70 -1.22 -13.84
CA LEU A 54 23.42 0.18 -14.16
C LEU A 54 24.55 1.12 -13.72
N SER A 55 25.14 0.90 -12.55
CA SER A 55 26.32 1.64 -12.09
C SER A 55 27.53 1.44 -13.00
N ASP A 56 27.78 0.23 -13.48
CA ASP A 56 28.90 -0.04 -14.39
C ASP A 56 28.70 0.66 -15.74
N VAL A 57 27.46 0.72 -16.22
CA VAL A 57 27.09 1.50 -17.42
C VAL A 57 27.27 3.00 -17.15
N ASP A 58 26.88 3.47 -15.96
CA ASP A 58 27.07 4.85 -15.51
C ASP A 58 28.55 5.25 -15.59
N ASP A 59 29.41 4.51 -14.89
CA ASP A 59 30.84 4.79 -14.81
C ASP A 59 31.53 4.77 -16.18
N GLN A 60 31.22 3.77 -17.01
CA GLN A 60 31.79 3.66 -18.36
C GLN A 60 31.45 4.88 -19.22
N PHE A 61 30.20 5.32 -19.18
CA PHE A 61 29.76 6.45 -19.96
C PHE A 61 30.33 7.76 -19.43
N ASN A 62 30.36 7.98 -18.11
CA ASN A 62 31.00 9.13 -17.50
C ASN A 62 32.48 9.26 -17.93
N GLN A 63 33.22 8.15 -17.90
CA GLN A 63 34.62 8.13 -18.33
C GLN A 63 34.80 8.51 -19.81
N LEU A 64 33.92 8.00 -20.67
CA LEU A 64 33.98 8.27 -22.10
C LEU A 64 33.51 9.70 -22.45
N HIS A 65 32.47 10.18 -21.77
CA HIS A 65 31.91 11.52 -21.94
C HIS A 65 32.94 12.60 -21.56
N ILE A 66 33.61 12.45 -20.41
CA ILE A 66 34.60 13.43 -19.93
C ILE A 66 35.83 13.49 -20.84
N ASN A 67 36.32 12.34 -21.32
CA ASN A 67 37.65 12.26 -21.93
C ASN A 67 37.65 12.16 -23.46
N ARG A 68 36.54 11.70 -24.06
CA ARG A 68 36.55 11.19 -25.45
C ARG A 68 35.23 11.42 -26.20
N MET A 69 34.45 12.45 -25.88
CA MET A 69 33.13 12.67 -26.49
C MET A 69 33.17 12.69 -28.03
N THR A 70 34.11 13.42 -28.63
CA THR A 70 34.29 13.46 -30.10
C THR A 70 34.62 12.08 -30.66
N THR A 71 35.51 11.33 -30.00
CA THR A 71 35.86 9.96 -30.39
C THR A 71 34.65 9.03 -30.27
N LEU A 72 33.85 9.18 -29.20
CA LEU A 72 32.65 8.40 -28.94
C LEU A 72 31.60 8.63 -30.04
N MET A 73 31.36 9.89 -30.41
CA MET A 73 30.49 10.25 -31.53
C MET A 73 30.99 9.63 -32.84
N CYS A 74 32.28 9.73 -33.14
CA CYS A 74 32.85 9.14 -34.35
C CYS A 74 32.77 7.61 -34.37
N THR A 75 33.01 6.94 -33.22
CA THR A 75 32.85 5.49 -33.12
C THR A 75 31.41 5.04 -33.23
N LEU A 76 30.44 5.87 -32.85
CA LEU A 76 29.01 5.60 -32.93
C LEU A 76 28.40 6.09 -34.25
N ASP A 77 29.11 6.01 -35.37
CA ASP A 77 28.63 6.44 -36.70
C ASP A 77 28.16 7.91 -36.75
N ASN A 78 28.87 8.82 -36.06
CA ASN A 78 28.48 10.23 -35.87
C ASN A 78 27.11 10.39 -35.19
N PHE A 79 26.83 9.55 -34.19
CA PHE A 79 25.62 9.70 -33.39
C PHE A 79 25.53 11.10 -32.78
N PRO A 80 24.35 11.74 -32.84
CA PRO A 80 24.21 13.07 -32.25
C PRO A 80 24.38 13.04 -30.74
N GLU A 81 25.14 14.00 -30.21
CA GLU A 81 25.38 14.17 -28.77
C GLU A 81 24.07 14.25 -27.96
N TYR A 82 23.03 14.92 -28.49
CA TYR A 82 21.75 15.00 -27.78
C TYR A 82 21.11 13.63 -27.54
N VAL A 83 21.31 12.67 -28.45
CA VAL A 83 20.80 11.32 -28.30
C VAL A 83 21.55 10.65 -27.17
N ILE A 84 22.88 10.65 -27.22
CA ILE A 84 23.77 10.13 -26.17
C ILE A 84 23.37 10.69 -24.78
N ASN A 85 23.12 12.00 -24.67
CA ASN A 85 22.71 12.63 -23.41
C ASN A 85 21.30 12.25 -22.94
N THR A 86 20.37 12.03 -23.88
CA THR A 86 19.01 11.55 -23.54
C THR A 86 19.09 10.17 -22.89
N TRP A 87 19.94 9.32 -23.43
CA TRP A 87 20.11 7.94 -22.98
C TRP A 87 20.73 7.85 -21.60
N TRP A 88 21.76 8.67 -21.40
CA TRP A 88 22.36 8.88 -20.10
C TRP A 88 21.32 9.28 -19.05
N THR A 89 20.48 10.23 -19.41
CA THR A 89 19.39 10.70 -18.54
C THR A 89 18.40 9.57 -18.22
N ASP A 90 18.12 8.68 -19.18
CA ASP A 90 17.28 7.50 -18.95
C ASP A 90 17.92 6.48 -18.01
N VAL A 91 19.22 6.19 -18.14
CA VAL A 91 19.95 5.30 -17.20
C VAL A 91 19.87 5.85 -15.78
N LEU A 92 20.16 7.15 -15.61
CA LEU A 92 20.05 7.83 -14.32
C LEU A 92 18.62 7.76 -13.77
N ARG A 93 17.61 7.95 -14.63
CA ARG A 93 16.20 7.82 -14.25
C ARG A 93 15.86 6.42 -13.78
N PHE A 94 16.29 5.37 -14.48
CA PHE A 94 16.03 3.98 -14.06
C PHE A 94 16.67 3.65 -12.72
N MET A 95 17.90 4.12 -12.48
CA MET A 95 18.53 3.98 -11.17
C MET A 95 17.75 4.72 -10.06
N GLN A 96 17.23 5.92 -10.33
CA GLN A 96 16.38 6.64 -9.36
C GLN A 96 15.06 5.89 -9.09
N GLU A 97 14.44 5.33 -10.13
CA GLU A 97 13.22 4.52 -10.02
C GLU A 97 13.48 3.24 -9.24
N LEU A 98 14.61 2.56 -9.48
CA LEU A 98 15.04 1.37 -8.74
C LEU A 98 15.30 1.69 -7.26
N LEU A 99 16.02 2.78 -6.97
CA LEU A 99 16.27 3.24 -5.60
C LEU A 99 14.97 3.47 -4.82
N LYS A 100 13.98 4.10 -5.45
CA LYS A 100 12.69 4.41 -4.81
C LYS A 100 11.80 3.17 -4.64
N SER A 101 11.74 2.31 -5.65
CA SER A 101 10.84 1.14 -5.64
C SER A 101 11.31 0.01 -4.73
N THR A 102 12.62 -0.10 -4.50
CA THR A 102 13.22 -1.19 -3.70
C THR A 102 13.24 -0.96 -2.19
N LEU A 103 12.84 0.23 -1.72
CA LEU A 103 12.63 0.48 -0.30
C LEU A 103 11.23 -0.02 0.09
N ILE A 104 11.16 -1.01 0.97
CA ILE A 104 9.90 -1.67 1.33
C ILE A 104 9.73 -1.80 2.85
N PHE A 105 8.48 -1.95 3.30
CA PHE A 105 8.21 -2.45 4.65
C PHE A 105 8.36 -3.97 4.65
N GLU A 106 9.39 -4.50 5.30
CA GLU A 106 9.55 -5.93 5.53
C GLU A 106 8.56 -6.40 6.61
N GLU A 107 8.50 -5.67 7.72
CA GLU A 107 7.48 -5.84 8.76
C GLU A 107 6.60 -4.59 8.78
N GLN A 108 5.34 -4.74 8.40
CA GLN A 108 4.36 -3.66 8.40
C GLN A 108 4.07 -3.17 9.83
N PRO A 109 3.77 -1.87 10.03
CA PRO A 109 3.19 -1.42 11.28
C PRO A 109 1.84 -2.12 11.53
N PRO A 110 1.37 -2.20 12.79
CA PRO A 110 0.08 -2.79 13.10
C PRO A 110 -1.07 -2.13 12.32
N THR A 111 -1.99 -2.95 11.85
CA THR A 111 -3.19 -2.51 11.10
C THR A 111 -4.06 -1.56 11.91
N ILE A 112 -4.07 -1.69 13.23
CA ILE A 112 -4.73 -0.78 14.17
C ILE A 112 -3.69 -0.28 15.17
N ILE A 113 -3.39 1.01 15.13
CA ILE A 113 -2.48 1.65 16.08
C ILE A 113 -3.28 2.42 17.12
N ARG A 114 -2.92 2.24 18.39
CA ARG A 114 -3.53 2.95 19.51
C ARG A 114 -2.58 4.01 20.02
N LYS A 115 -3.14 5.17 20.41
CA LYS A 115 -2.36 6.31 20.92
C LYS A 115 -1.37 5.90 22.02
N ASP A 116 -1.77 5.03 22.95
CA ASP A 116 -0.94 4.65 24.09
C ASP A 116 -0.16 3.35 23.96
N LYS A 117 -0.32 2.62 22.84
CA LYS A 117 0.42 1.39 22.62
C LYS A 117 1.66 1.65 21.77
N LYS A 118 2.78 1.08 22.21
CA LYS A 118 4.00 1.00 21.43
C LYS A 118 3.78 0.05 20.25
N PHE A 119 4.36 0.38 19.10
CA PHE A 119 4.40 -0.51 17.94
C PHE A 119 5.81 -0.59 17.36
N HIS A 120 6.00 -1.59 16.50
CA HIS A 120 7.24 -1.84 15.78
C HIS A 120 6.95 -2.02 14.30
N ALA A 121 7.94 -1.71 13.47
CA ALA A 121 7.94 -1.99 12.04
C ALA A 121 9.39 -2.10 11.55
N LYS A 122 9.60 -2.76 10.42
CA LYS A 122 10.93 -2.92 9.81
C LYS A 122 10.85 -2.50 8.36
N VAL A 123 11.73 -1.59 7.97
CA VAL A 123 11.95 -1.20 6.58
C VAL A 123 13.21 -1.88 6.08
N ARG A 124 13.19 -2.40 4.85
CA ARG A 124 14.34 -3.02 4.18
C ARG A 124 14.54 -2.34 2.83
N TRP A 125 15.80 -2.13 2.47
CA TRP A 125 16.15 -1.64 1.14
C TRP A 125 16.76 -2.78 0.32
N LEU A 126 16.05 -3.23 -0.72
CA LEU A 126 16.44 -4.40 -1.51
C LEU A 126 17.67 -4.15 -2.41
N ILE A 127 18.11 -2.91 -2.56
CA ILE A 127 19.39 -2.59 -3.20
C ILE A 127 20.59 -2.95 -2.30
N GLY A 128 20.34 -3.27 -1.02
CA GLY A 128 21.33 -3.79 -0.09
C GLY A 128 22.55 -2.89 0.06
N SER A 129 23.72 -3.52 0.13
CA SER A 129 25.01 -2.84 0.35
C SER A 129 25.37 -1.85 -0.76
N LYS A 130 24.75 -1.95 -1.93
CA LYS A 130 25.00 -1.02 -3.04
C LYS A 130 24.54 0.41 -2.74
N ILE A 131 23.76 0.62 -1.69
CA ILE A 131 23.42 1.97 -1.23
C ILE A 131 24.65 2.77 -0.76
N GLU A 132 25.73 2.10 -0.36
CA GLU A 132 26.99 2.73 0.07
C GLU A 132 27.62 3.60 -1.03
N THR A 133 27.29 3.34 -2.30
CA THR A 133 27.67 4.17 -3.44
C THR A 133 27.11 5.61 -3.35
N PHE A 134 26.01 5.80 -2.64
CA PHE A 134 25.30 7.10 -2.55
C PHE A 134 25.30 7.73 -1.17
N ALA A 135 25.33 6.91 -0.13
CA ALA A 135 25.18 7.38 1.24
C ALA A 135 26.02 6.55 2.20
N ASN A 136 26.60 7.23 3.18
CA ASN A 136 27.15 6.54 4.34
C ASN A 136 26.00 5.98 5.18
N ILE A 137 25.87 4.65 5.21
CA ILE A 137 24.79 3.95 5.93
C ILE A 137 24.74 4.35 7.42
N ASP A 138 25.89 4.56 8.06
CA ASP A 138 25.96 4.93 9.49
C ASP A 138 25.31 6.29 9.81
N GLN A 139 25.22 7.16 8.80
CA GLN A 139 24.60 8.47 8.88
C GLN A 139 23.18 8.49 8.30
N LEU A 140 22.79 7.43 7.59
CA LEU A 140 21.50 7.34 6.93
C LEU A 140 20.39 7.08 7.95
N THR A 141 19.38 7.94 7.91
CA THR A 141 18.22 7.86 8.79
C THR A 141 16.93 8.00 7.99
N GLY A 142 15.85 7.43 8.52
CA GLY A 142 14.51 7.68 8.03
C GLY A 142 13.60 8.12 9.16
N ILE A 143 12.56 8.88 8.80
CA ILE A 143 11.60 9.46 9.71
C ILE A 143 10.22 8.95 9.36
N ALA A 144 9.56 8.34 10.32
CA ALA A 144 8.20 7.85 10.22
C ALA A 144 7.19 8.91 10.70
N THR A 145 6.14 9.12 9.91
CA THR A 145 5.02 10.04 10.21
C THR A 145 3.68 9.42 9.81
N ILE A 146 2.58 9.97 10.32
CA ILE A 146 1.22 9.48 9.98
C ILE A 146 0.56 10.42 8.97
N LEU A 147 0.06 9.84 7.88
CA LEU A 147 -0.66 10.54 6.82
C LEU A 147 -2.12 10.08 6.73
N ASN A 148 -3.02 10.99 6.38
CA ASN A 148 -4.40 10.67 5.99
C ASN A 148 -4.50 10.43 4.47
N ASN A 149 -5.73 10.14 4.01
CA ASN A 149 -6.01 9.86 2.60
C ASN A 149 -5.52 10.96 1.64
N GLU A 150 -5.80 12.23 1.92
CA GLU A 150 -5.40 13.36 1.06
C GLU A 150 -3.88 13.51 0.99
N MET A 151 -3.18 13.41 2.11
CA MET A 151 -1.72 13.48 2.15
C MET A 151 -1.08 12.30 1.40
N VAL A 152 -1.66 11.11 1.49
CA VAL A 152 -1.20 9.94 0.72
C VAL A 152 -1.39 10.16 -0.79
N LYS A 153 -2.50 10.78 -1.23
CA LYS A 153 -2.69 11.17 -2.64
C LYS A 153 -1.58 12.11 -3.10
N ASN A 154 -1.27 13.12 -2.30
CA ASN A 154 -0.21 14.09 -2.60
C ASN A 154 1.17 13.41 -2.74
N VAL A 155 1.53 12.51 -1.81
CA VAL A 155 2.79 11.75 -1.89
C VAL A 155 2.85 10.89 -3.15
N LYS A 156 1.78 10.18 -3.51
CA LYS A 156 1.70 9.38 -4.73
C LYS A 156 1.80 10.23 -6.01
N GLN A 157 1.39 11.48 -5.97
CA GLN A 157 1.53 12.45 -7.07
C GLN A 157 2.89 13.16 -7.10
N GLY A 158 3.82 12.79 -6.23
CA GLY A 158 5.17 13.37 -6.18
C GLY A 158 5.23 14.72 -5.47
N VAL A 159 4.19 15.14 -4.75
CA VAL A 159 4.20 16.38 -3.98
C VAL A 159 5.07 16.22 -2.73
N CYS A 160 6.18 16.95 -2.69
CA CYS A 160 7.07 16.99 -1.53
C CYS A 160 6.48 17.91 -0.45
N SER A 161 5.79 17.33 0.52
CA SER A 161 5.24 18.04 1.69
C SER A 161 5.73 17.40 2.98
N GLU A 162 6.12 18.22 3.96
CA GLU A 162 6.46 17.80 5.32
C GLU A 162 5.23 17.74 6.25
N GLN A 163 4.05 18.04 5.73
CA GLN A 163 2.80 17.97 6.48
C GLN A 163 2.48 16.52 6.85
N SER A 164 2.05 16.33 8.10
CA SER A 164 1.57 15.06 8.62
C SER A 164 0.42 15.30 9.58
N VAL A 165 -0.44 14.29 9.73
CA VAL A 165 -1.54 14.31 10.71
C VAL A 165 -1.00 14.15 12.11
N SER A 166 0.07 13.36 12.27
CA SER A 166 0.73 13.16 13.55
C SER A 166 2.20 12.78 13.36
N LYS A 167 3.03 13.28 14.27
CA LYS A 167 4.40 12.80 14.44
C LYS A 167 4.40 11.52 15.27
N ILE A 168 5.38 10.67 15.02
CA ILE A 168 5.56 9.42 15.75
C ILE A 168 6.73 9.62 16.73
N GLN A 169 6.47 9.45 18.03
CA GLN A 169 7.52 9.37 19.03
C GLN A 169 8.37 8.13 18.75
N ASN A 170 9.69 8.27 18.82
CA ASN A 170 10.65 7.26 18.36
C ASN A 170 10.44 6.87 16.87
N GLY A 171 9.91 7.78 16.05
CA GLY A 171 9.71 7.56 14.62
C GLY A 171 10.97 7.70 13.77
N MET A 172 12.10 8.13 14.35
CA MET A 172 13.39 8.17 13.64
C MET A 172 14.08 6.82 13.79
N ALA A 173 14.45 6.21 12.67
CA ALA A 173 15.23 4.97 12.63
C ALA A 173 16.52 5.17 11.84
N LYS A 174 17.62 4.60 12.33
CA LYS A 174 18.87 4.49 11.60
C LYS A 174 18.86 3.24 10.74
N PHE A 175 19.50 3.32 9.58
CA PHE A 175 19.77 2.12 8.79
C PHE A 175 20.96 1.37 9.37
N GLU A 176 20.89 0.05 9.31
CA GLU A 176 21.92 -0.89 9.73
C GLU A 176 22.14 -1.87 8.57
N ILE A 177 23.41 -2.20 8.31
CA ILE A 177 23.80 -3.23 7.36
C ILE A 177 24.26 -4.49 8.10
N ASN A 178 23.77 -5.66 7.69
CA ASN A 178 24.22 -6.93 8.26
C ASN A 178 25.33 -7.58 7.40
N GLN A 179 25.89 -8.69 7.88
CA GLN A 179 26.98 -9.41 7.19
C GLN A 179 26.58 -9.96 5.81
N ASN A 180 25.29 -10.10 5.53
CA ASN A 180 24.76 -10.57 4.25
C ASN A 180 24.44 -9.39 3.30
N GLY A 181 24.85 -8.16 3.63
CA GLY A 181 24.58 -6.97 2.82
C GLY A 181 23.14 -6.47 2.90
N GLU A 182 22.28 -7.05 3.74
CA GLU A 182 20.93 -6.53 3.96
C GLU A 182 21.00 -5.20 4.70
N VAL A 183 20.38 -4.18 4.12
CA VAL A 183 20.25 -2.85 4.69
C VAL A 183 18.82 -2.66 5.18
N SER A 184 18.65 -2.41 6.48
CA SER A 184 17.33 -2.27 7.09
C SER A 184 17.30 -1.21 8.19
N ALA A 185 16.12 -0.63 8.43
CA ALA A 185 15.88 0.30 9.52
C ALA A 185 14.71 -0.21 10.38
N LYS A 186 14.93 -0.32 11.69
CA LYS A 186 13.92 -0.83 12.63
C LYS A 186 13.29 0.33 13.39
N LEU A 187 11.98 0.49 13.21
CA LEU A 187 11.14 1.35 14.02
C LEU A 187 10.83 0.60 15.32
N ARG A 188 11.44 1.04 16.44
CA ARG A 188 11.33 0.36 17.73
C ARG A 188 10.59 1.21 18.75
N GLU A 189 9.61 0.61 19.41
CA GLU A 189 8.84 1.24 20.48
C GLU A 189 8.21 2.59 20.05
N CYS A 190 7.72 2.64 18.81
CA CYS A 190 7.10 3.83 18.25
C CYS A 190 5.75 4.08 18.91
N LYS A 191 5.42 5.35 19.14
CA LYS A 191 4.15 5.75 19.75
C LYS A 191 3.54 6.94 19.02
N ILE A 192 2.24 6.91 18.78
CA ILE A 192 1.55 8.02 18.10
C ILE A 192 1.33 9.16 19.09
N MET A 193 1.65 10.37 18.67
CA MET A 193 1.46 11.58 19.47
C MET A 193 0.05 12.17 19.27
N LEU A 194 -0.10 13.48 19.47
CA LEU A 194 -1.36 14.17 19.21
C LEU A 194 -1.74 14.03 17.72
N ILE A 195 -2.98 13.67 17.44
CA ILE A 195 -3.52 13.58 16.07
C ILE A 195 -4.14 14.94 15.76
N ASN A 196 -3.53 15.70 14.84
CA ASN A 196 -4.09 16.97 14.38
C ASN A 196 -5.06 16.71 13.23
N ARG A 197 -6.33 16.47 13.57
CA ARG A 197 -7.41 16.30 12.58
C ARG A 197 -7.91 17.70 12.19
N ASN A 198 -7.39 18.26 11.10
CA ASN A 198 -7.90 19.53 10.58
C ASN A 198 -9.40 19.39 10.22
N GLY A 199 -10.28 19.89 11.10
CA GLY A 199 -11.52 20.56 10.69
C GLY A 199 -12.79 19.75 10.37
N SER A 200 -12.83 18.41 10.38
CA SER A 200 -14.13 17.74 10.21
C SER A 200 -14.99 17.84 11.48
N LYS A 201 -16.17 18.45 11.42
CA LYS A 201 -17.17 18.48 12.52
C LYS A 201 -17.98 17.18 12.63
N ASP A 202 -17.76 16.24 11.71
CA ASP A 202 -18.48 14.96 11.67
C ASP A 202 -17.81 13.94 12.59
N SER A 203 -18.49 13.51 13.65
CA SER A 203 -17.97 12.51 14.60
C SER A 203 -17.81 11.13 13.97
N ASP A 204 -18.65 10.78 13.00
CA ASP A 204 -18.67 9.45 12.40
C ASP A 204 -17.56 9.29 11.34
N LYS A 205 -17.29 10.33 10.54
CA LYS A 205 -16.12 10.35 9.64
C LYS A 205 -14.79 10.24 10.38
N LYS A 206 -14.74 10.63 11.66
CA LYS A 206 -13.53 10.55 12.50
C LYS A 206 -13.20 9.14 12.98
N ILE A 207 -14.17 8.22 12.93
CA ILE A 207 -14.01 6.83 13.39
C ILE A 207 -13.57 5.94 12.22
N HIS A 208 -13.99 6.25 10.99
CA HIS A 208 -13.75 5.44 9.79
C HIS A 208 -12.68 6.01 8.84
N GLU A 209 -11.70 6.74 9.38
CA GLU A 209 -10.59 7.28 8.58
C GLU A 209 -9.44 6.25 8.48
N LYS A 210 -8.94 6.06 7.26
CA LYS A 210 -7.74 5.26 6.98
C LYS A 210 -6.52 6.17 6.94
N PHE A 211 -5.41 5.64 7.44
CA PHE A 211 -4.12 6.30 7.51
C PHE A 211 -3.03 5.40 6.94
N ALA A 212 -1.83 5.94 6.76
CA ALA A 212 -0.62 5.17 6.51
C ALA A 212 0.54 5.76 7.31
N VAL A 213 1.50 4.90 7.67
CA VAL A 213 2.83 5.36 8.05
C VAL A 213 3.59 5.73 6.77
N LEU A 214 4.03 6.97 6.66
CA LEU A 214 5.06 7.38 5.71
C LEU A 214 6.41 7.26 6.40
N PHE A 215 7.27 6.37 5.92
CA PHE A 215 8.69 6.36 6.22
C PHE A 215 9.43 7.12 5.13
N ARG A 216 10.07 8.24 5.46
CA ARG A 216 10.80 9.08 4.51
C ARG A 216 12.28 9.08 4.84
N THR A 217 13.11 8.82 3.85
CA THR A 217 14.56 8.98 3.92
C THR A 217 15.05 9.84 2.76
N ARG A 218 16.26 10.39 2.90
CA ARG A 218 16.88 11.26 1.89
C ARG A 218 18.32 10.83 1.69
N ILE A 219 18.70 10.68 0.44
CA ILE A 219 20.08 10.41 0.02
C ILE A 219 20.59 11.56 -0.83
N VAL A 220 21.90 11.66 -0.99
CA VAL A 220 22.53 12.61 -1.91
C VAL A 220 23.12 11.81 -3.05
N TRP A 221 22.68 12.08 -4.28
CA TRP A 221 23.21 11.44 -5.47
C TRP A 221 23.47 12.50 -6.55
N ASN A 222 24.67 12.51 -7.14
CA ASN A 222 25.09 13.50 -8.15
C ASN A 222 24.85 14.94 -7.69
N ASN A 223 25.28 15.26 -6.45
CA ASN A 223 25.07 16.55 -5.78
C ASN A 223 23.59 16.98 -5.64
N THR A 224 22.66 16.05 -5.85
CA THR A 224 21.23 16.29 -5.76
C THR A 224 20.65 15.48 -4.60
N ALA A 225 19.89 16.15 -3.73
CA ALA A 225 19.17 15.47 -2.68
C ALA A 225 17.93 14.76 -3.27
N ILE A 226 17.83 13.46 -3.04
CA ILE A 226 16.70 12.64 -3.50
C ILE A 226 15.86 12.24 -2.30
N ASP A 227 14.58 12.60 -2.32
CA ASP A 227 13.58 12.17 -1.34
C ASP A 227 13.02 10.80 -1.72
N ILE A 228 12.99 9.88 -0.75
CA ILE A 228 12.52 8.51 -0.92
C ILE A 228 11.40 8.25 0.09
N PRO A 229 10.14 8.47 -0.32
CA PRO A 229 8.98 8.16 0.50
C PRO A 229 8.57 6.68 0.35
N LEU A 230 8.31 6.02 1.47
CA LEU A 230 7.75 4.67 1.55
C LEU A 230 6.46 4.71 2.38
N LEU A 231 5.35 4.27 1.78
CA LEU A 231 4.05 4.19 2.44
C LEU A 231 3.77 2.77 2.94
N SER A 232 3.27 2.65 4.17
CA SER A 232 2.77 1.38 4.70
C SER A 232 1.47 0.96 4.02
N LEU A 233 1.05 -0.28 4.29
CA LEU A 233 -0.34 -0.66 4.05
C LEU A 233 -1.30 0.26 4.85
N PRO A 234 -2.55 0.42 4.39
CA PRO A 234 -3.56 1.20 5.10
C PRO A 234 -3.78 0.68 6.51
N LEU A 235 -3.95 1.59 7.46
CA LEU A 235 -4.16 1.28 8.87
C LEU A 235 -5.19 2.23 9.49
N CYS A 236 -5.62 1.92 10.70
CA CYS A 236 -6.57 2.75 11.46
C CYS A 236 -5.99 3.19 12.80
N LEU A 237 -6.46 4.33 13.28
CA LEU A 237 -6.10 4.87 14.59
C LEU A 237 -7.27 4.74 15.55
N ALA A 238 -7.06 4.02 16.65
CA ALA A 238 -8.11 3.77 17.65
C ALA A 238 -7.79 4.39 19.02
N THR A 239 -8.81 4.95 19.67
CA THR A 239 -8.72 5.48 21.05
C THR A 239 -9.28 4.50 22.08
N HIS A 240 -10.31 3.71 21.73
CA HIS A 240 -10.93 2.72 22.62
C HIS A 240 -10.95 1.31 21.99
N VAL A 241 -11.08 0.27 22.80
CA VAL A 241 -11.01 -1.14 22.35
C VAL A 241 -12.26 -1.59 21.58
N HIS A 242 -13.41 -1.03 21.91
CA HIS A 242 -14.71 -1.43 21.36
C HIS A 242 -14.96 -1.04 19.89
N GLN A 243 -13.97 -0.47 19.19
CA GLN A 243 -14.09 -0.10 17.77
C GLN A 243 -13.39 -1.09 16.83
N ASP A 244 -12.67 -2.07 17.39
CA ASP A 244 -11.76 -2.91 16.62
C ASP A 244 -12.48 -3.69 15.53
N GLU A 245 -13.64 -4.28 15.80
CA GLU A 245 -14.34 -5.14 14.82
C GLU A 245 -14.70 -4.37 13.53
N ASN A 246 -15.27 -3.16 13.66
CA ASN A 246 -15.61 -2.32 12.53
C ASN A 246 -14.36 -1.85 11.75
N LEU A 247 -13.27 -1.54 12.47
CA LEU A 247 -12.00 -1.15 11.84
C LEU A 247 -11.36 -2.34 11.09
N HIS A 248 -11.39 -3.53 11.68
CA HIS A 248 -10.92 -4.75 11.03
C HIS A 248 -11.73 -5.06 9.78
N ALA A 249 -13.07 -4.93 9.82
CA ALA A 249 -13.92 -5.12 8.65
C ALA A 249 -13.57 -4.12 7.53
N MET A 250 -13.38 -2.84 7.87
CA MET A 250 -13.01 -1.80 6.89
C MET A 250 -11.63 -2.04 6.26
N LEU A 251 -10.63 -2.46 7.06
CA LEU A 251 -9.29 -2.76 6.57
C LEU A 251 -9.26 -4.08 5.78
N MET A 252 -10.02 -5.08 6.21
CA MET A 252 -10.21 -6.33 5.48
C MET A 252 -10.75 -6.04 4.07
N TRP A 253 -11.79 -5.21 3.96
CA TRP A 253 -12.35 -4.81 2.67
C TRP A 253 -11.30 -4.13 1.78
N ASP A 254 -10.49 -3.26 2.37
CA ASP A 254 -9.40 -2.60 1.67
C ASP A 254 -8.36 -3.57 1.15
N TYR A 255 -7.87 -4.45 2.02
CA TYR A 255 -6.82 -5.41 1.69
C TYR A 255 -7.31 -6.43 0.66
N ALA A 256 -8.58 -6.84 0.75
CA ALA A 256 -9.20 -7.76 -0.19
C ALA A 256 -9.42 -7.14 -1.58
N PHE A 257 -9.95 -5.92 -1.66
CA PHE A 257 -10.55 -5.42 -2.90
C PHE A 257 -9.89 -4.17 -3.51
N ALA A 258 -8.82 -3.65 -2.92
CA ALA A 258 -8.06 -2.55 -3.51
C ALA A 258 -7.50 -2.91 -4.91
N ALA A 259 -7.78 -2.07 -5.91
CA ALA A 259 -7.11 -2.16 -7.22
C ALA A 259 -5.61 -1.84 -7.09
N LYS A 260 -4.79 -2.32 -8.04
CA LYS A 260 -3.33 -2.11 -8.03
C LYS A 260 -2.97 -0.63 -8.20
N ASP A 261 -3.63 0.04 -9.13
CA ASP A 261 -3.41 1.42 -9.57
C ASP A 261 -4.27 2.47 -8.82
N ARG A 262 -4.90 2.07 -7.71
CA ARG A 262 -5.80 2.97 -6.97
C ARG A 262 -5.11 4.23 -6.44
N LEU A 263 -5.90 5.30 -6.33
CA LEU A 263 -5.49 6.51 -5.62
C LEU A 263 -5.67 6.30 -4.10
N ALA A 264 -4.57 6.44 -3.36
CA ALA A 264 -4.52 6.28 -1.90
C ALA A 264 -5.31 5.07 -1.37
N PHE A 265 -6.41 5.30 -0.64
CA PHE A 265 -7.21 4.26 0.03
C PHE A 265 -8.56 3.96 -0.63
N GLU A 266 -8.70 4.27 -1.92
CA GLU A 266 -9.92 3.97 -2.67
C GLU A 266 -10.17 2.47 -2.77
N VAL A 267 -11.43 2.08 -2.60
CA VAL A 267 -11.90 0.69 -2.60
C VAL A 267 -13.27 0.66 -3.26
N PRO A 268 -13.68 -0.47 -3.86
CA PRO A 268 -15.00 -0.55 -4.44
C PRO A 268 -16.09 -0.47 -3.36
N ASP A 269 -17.14 0.29 -3.64
CA ASP A 269 -18.32 0.39 -2.78
C ASP A 269 -19.09 -0.93 -2.72
N THR A 270 -19.01 -1.74 -3.77
CA THR A 270 -19.64 -3.06 -3.82
C THR A 270 -18.79 -4.12 -4.48
N VAL A 271 -18.96 -5.37 -4.04
CA VAL A 271 -18.32 -6.55 -4.64
C VAL A 271 -19.34 -7.65 -4.87
N GLN A 272 -18.99 -8.61 -5.73
CA GLN A 272 -19.83 -9.79 -5.96
C GLN A 272 -19.68 -10.76 -4.78
N TRP A 273 -20.78 -11.38 -4.35
CA TRP A 273 -20.78 -12.29 -3.18
C TRP A 273 -19.68 -13.36 -3.22
N PHE A 274 -19.45 -13.99 -4.38
CA PHE A 274 -18.44 -15.05 -4.47
C PHE A 274 -17.03 -14.55 -4.12
N GLN A 275 -16.70 -13.30 -4.44
CA GLN A 275 -15.42 -12.69 -4.11
C GLN A 275 -15.30 -12.49 -2.60
N LEU A 276 -16.37 -11.99 -1.96
CA LEU A 276 -16.41 -11.85 -0.50
C LEU A 276 -16.39 -13.19 0.22
N ALA A 277 -17.14 -14.18 -0.28
CA ALA A 277 -17.20 -15.53 0.27
C ALA A 277 -15.81 -16.20 0.28
N GLU A 278 -15.03 -16.05 -0.78
CA GLU A 278 -13.66 -16.54 -0.86
C GLU A 278 -12.77 -15.93 0.22
N ILE A 279 -12.84 -14.60 0.39
CA ILE A 279 -12.09 -13.86 1.40
C ILE A 279 -12.47 -14.30 2.81
N LEU A 280 -13.78 -14.38 3.10
CA LEU A 280 -14.29 -14.84 4.40
C LEU A 280 -13.84 -16.28 4.69
N SER A 281 -13.93 -17.18 3.71
CA SER A 281 -13.47 -18.55 3.87
C SER A 281 -11.97 -18.63 4.11
N ARG A 282 -11.17 -17.78 3.46
CA ARG A 282 -9.72 -17.75 3.65
C ARG A 282 -9.35 -17.25 5.04
N MET A 283 -10.01 -16.17 5.49
CA MET A 283 -9.81 -15.67 6.85
C MET A 283 -10.17 -16.72 7.89
N TRP A 284 -11.30 -17.41 7.70
CA TRP A 284 -11.72 -18.51 8.57
C TRP A 284 -10.69 -19.64 8.60
N ASN A 285 -10.17 -20.03 7.43
CA ASN A 285 -9.11 -21.03 7.33
C ASN A 285 -7.82 -20.60 8.03
N ASN A 286 -7.41 -19.34 7.91
CA ASN A 286 -6.22 -18.83 8.58
C ASN A 286 -6.39 -18.77 10.11
N SER A 287 -7.61 -18.55 10.60
CA SER A 287 -7.88 -18.48 12.04
C SER A 287 -8.10 -19.84 12.69
N ILE A 288 -8.74 -20.79 11.98
CA ILE A 288 -9.26 -22.04 12.55
C ILE A 288 -8.68 -23.29 11.88
N GLY A 289 -7.99 -23.15 10.75
CA GLY A 289 -7.35 -24.26 10.03
C GLY A 289 -8.29 -25.04 9.10
N SER A 290 -9.49 -24.53 8.83
CA SER A 290 -10.45 -25.15 7.91
C SER A 290 -11.20 -24.10 7.09
N HIS A 291 -11.52 -24.40 5.83
CA HIS A 291 -12.35 -23.54 5.00
C HIS A 291 -13.84 -23.56 5.42
N LEU A 292 -14.60 -22.53 5.02
CA LEU A 292 -16.05 -22.53 5.15
C LEU A 292 -16.65 -23.51 4.14
N THR A 293 -17.64 -24.28 4.56
CA THR A 293 -18.37 -25.19 3.67
C THR A 293 -19.41 -24.42 2.85
N ASP A 294 -19.89 -25.01 1.76
CA ASP A 294 -20.98 -24.43 0.97
C ASP A 294 -22.24 -24.14 1.79
N ALA A 295 -22.52 -24.96 2.81
CA ALA A 295 -23.64 -24.74 3.72
C ALA A 295 -23.43 -23.47 4.57
N HIS A 296 -22.22 -23.25 5.09
CA HIS A 296 -21.90 -22.04 5.85
C HIS A 296 -21.99 -20.79 4.96
N LEU A 297 -21.46 -20.86 3.73
CA LEU A 297 -21.50 -19.73 2.79
C LEU A 297 -22.95 -19.39 2.38
N LYS A 298 -23.80 -20.39 2.12
CA LYS A 298 -25.23 -20.17 1.85
C LYS A 298 -25.94 -19.50 3.02
N TYR A 299 -25.64 -19.92 4.26
CA TYR A 299 -26.18 -19.30 5.46
C TYR A 299 -25.77 -17.83 5.59
N LEU A 300 -24.48 -17.52 5.42
CA LEU A 300 -23.98 -16.15 5.48
C LEU A 300 -24.60 -15.27 4.39
N TYR A 301 -24.75 -15.79 3.17
CA TYR A 301 -25.40 -15.06 2.07
C TYR A 301 -26.84 -14.69 2.41
N ALA A 302 -27.63 -15.64 2.92
CA ALA A 302 -29.00 -15.37 3.35
C ALA A 302 -29.05 -14.29 4.44
N ALA A 303 -28.16 -14.37 5.43
CA ALA A 303 -28.06 -13.37 6.50
C ALA A 303 -27.75 -11.96 5.98
N THR A 304 -26.96 -11.83 4.90
CA THR A 304 -26.70 -10.51 4.29
C THR A 304 -27.92 -9.92 3.60
N LEU A 305 -28.79 -10.75 3.01
CA LEU A 305 -30.02 -10.29 2.35
C LEU A 305 -31.10 -9.90 3.36
N ASP A 306 -31.18 -10.61 4.49
CA ASP A 306 -32.13 -10.29 5.56
C ASP A 306 -31.75 -8.99 6.32
N ALA A 307 -30.47 -8.63 6.35
CA ALA A 307 -30.02 -7.36 6.92
C ALA A 307 -30.53 -6.14 6.13
N ASP A 308 -30.64 -6.25 4.80
CA ASP A 308 -31.20 -5.18 3.95
C ASP A 308 -32.70 -4.94 4.19
N LEU A 309 -33.42 -5.92 4.76
CA LEU A 309 -34.83 -5.78 5.15
C LEU A 309 -35.02 -5.08 6.52
N LEU A 310 -33.94 -4.89 7.29
CA LEU A 310 -33.96 -4.26 8.62
C LEU A 310 -33.40 -2.83 8.65
N ALA A 311 -32.95 -2.28 7.51
CA ALA A 311 -32.50 -0.90 7.43
C ALA A 311 -33.69 0.08 7.65
N PRO A 312 -33.61 1.04 8.59
CA PRO A 312 -34.68 2.02 8.77
C PRO A 312 -34.79 2.89 7.52
N ALA A 313 -36.00 3.00 6.95
CA ALA A 313 -36.30 3.89 5.84
C ALA A 313 -35.89 5.34 6.19
N PRO A 314 -35.38 6.14 5.23
CA PRO A 314 -35.05 7.53 5.48
C PRO A 314 -36.31 8.27 5.93
N GLU A 315 -36.25 8.92 7.11
CA GLU A 315 -37.35 9.72 7.66
C GLU A 315 -37.78 10.77 6.63
N ALA A 316 -38.90 10.50 5.95
CA ALA A 316 -39.60 11.50 5.17
C ALA A 316 -40.09 12.57 6.17
N ALA A 317 -39.55 13.77 6.05
CA ALA A 317 -39.99 14.95 6.77
C ALA A 317 -41.52 15.13 6.61
N GLN A 318 -42.28 14.89 7.68
CA GLN A 318 -43.66 15.31 7.79
C GLN A 318 -43.92 15.93 9.15
N GLY A 319 -44.38 17.18 9.09
CA GLY A 319 -44.74 17.98 10.25
C GLY A 319 -45.92 17.39 11.04
N TYR A 320 -45.90 17.69 12.33
CA TYR A 320 -47.06 17.67 13.22
C TYR A 320 -48.23 18.48 12.62
N PRO A 321 -49.52 18.15 12.91
CA PRO A 321 -50.01 17.91 14.27
C PRO A 321 -51.11 16.84 14.46
N GLY A 322 -51.38 16.52 15.73
CA GLY A 322 -52.71 16.09 16.18
C GLY A 322 -52.82 14.70 16.82
N ARG A 323 -52.69 14.62 18.15
CA ARG A 323 -53.07 13.46 18.97
C ARG A 323 -54.58 13.41 19.19
N SER A 324 -55.20 12.27 18.93
CA SER A 324 -56.34 11.78 19.71
C SER A 324 -56.33 10.24 19.84
N SER A 325 -56.21 9.82 21.10
CA SER A 325 -56.70 8.62 21.79
C SER A 325 -57.13 7.35 21.02
N GLY A 326 -56.56 6.20 21.43
CA GLY A 326 -57.23 4.89 21.34
C GLY A 326 -56.27 3.67 21.35
N THR A 327 -56.11 3.02 22.51
CA THR A 327 -55.59 1.64 22.67
C THR A 327 -56.77 0.65 22.73
N PRO A 328 -56.57 -0.69 22.78
CA PRO A 328 -55.48 -1.56 22.29
C PRO A 328 -56.03 -2.83 21.55
N GLY A 329 -55.18 -3.60 20.85
CA GLY A 329 -55.61 -4.91 20.34
C GLY A 329 -54.60 -5.76 19.57
N ARG A 330 -53.93 -6.66 20.32
CA ARG A 330 -53.65 -8.08 20.03
C ARG A 330 -52.94 -8.56 18.72
N LEU A 331 -52.07 -9.54 19.00
CA LEU A 331 -51.76 -10.78 18.27
C LEU A 331 -50.56 -10.80 17.31
N CYS A 332 -49.50 -11.43 17.83
CA CYS A 332 -48.48 -12.15 17.07
C CYS A 332 -49.10 -13.04 16.00
N SER A 333 -48.56 -13.00 14.79
CA SER A 333 -48.63 -14.10 13.84
C SER A 333 -47.37 -14.13 12.97
N TYR A 334 -46.66 -15.26 13.04
CA TYR A 334 -45.58 -15.63 12.12
C TYR A 334 -46.13 -15.81 10.69
N PRO A 335 -45.40 -15.43 9.65
CA PRO A 335 -45.63 -15.99 8.33
C PRO A 335 -44.77 -17.24 8.11
N ARG A 336 -45.47 -18.30 7.70
CA ARG A 336 -44.95 -19.57 7.17
C ARG A 336 -44.09 -19.39 5.93
N ALA A 337 -43.15 -20.32 5.81
CA ALA A 337 -42.38 -20.66 4.63
C ALA A 337 -43.23 -20.77 3.36
N HIS A 338 -42.73 -20.18 2.27
CA HIS A 338 -43.12 -20.56 0.91
C HIS A 338 -41.91 -20.59 -0.04
N LYS A 339 -41.68 -21.80 -0.56
CA LYS A 339 -41.20 -22.20 -1.90
C LYS A 339 -40.12 -21.35 -2.59
N ALA A 340 -38.96 -21.99 -2.76
CA ALA A 340 -37.98 -21.68 -3.80
C ALA A 340 -38.57 -21.77 -5.22
N PRO A 341 -38.05 -20.94 -6.15
CA PRO A 341 -37.68 -21.44 -7.48
C PRO A 341 -36.33 -20.81 -7.95
N PRO A 342 -35.81 -21.09 -9.17
CA PRO A 342 -34.54 -21.79 -9.37
C PRO A 342 -33.41 -20.88 -9.87
N ASP A 343 -32.20 -21.44 -9.92
CA ASP A 343 -31.05 -21.03 -10.74
C ASP A 343 -31.04 -19.60 -11.27
N ALA A 344 -30.56 -18.68 -10.43
CA ALA A 344 -30.00 -17.42 -10.89
C ALA A 344 -28.64 -17.28 -10.21
N GLN A 345 -27.57 -17.34 -11.01
CA GLN A 345 -26.31 -16.69 -10.67
C GLN A 345 -26.61 -15.18 -10.56
N SER A 346 -27.16 -14.76 -9.43
CA SER A 346 -27.55 -13.39 -9.18
C SER A 346 -26.33 -12.61 -8.70
N ARG A 347 -25.93 -11.62 -9.52
CA ARG A 347 -24.98 -10.56 -9.20
C ARG A 347 -25.58 -9.68 -8.09
N ALA A 348 -25.55 -10.15 -6.85
CA ALA A 348 -25.79 -9.30 -5.70
C ALA A 348 -24.52 -8.53 -5.37
N HIS A 349 -24.63 -7.19 -5.38
CA HIS A 349 -23.57 -6.25 -5.06
C HIS A 349 -23.70 -5.88 -3.58
N LEU A 350 -22.74 -6.27 -2.74
CA LEU A 350 -22.75 -6.00 -1.29
C LEU A 350 -21.90 -4.78 -0.95
N SER A 351 -22.41 -3.87 -0.13
CA SER A 351 -21.71 -2.65 0.28
C SER A 351 -21.34 -2.65 1.76
N VAL A 352 -20.14 -2.16 2.09
CA VAL A 352 -19.77 -1.77 3.46
C VAL A 352 -20.18 -0.32 3.66
N ARG A 353 -21.47 -0.07 3.80
CA ARG A 353 -21.94 1.15 4.46
C ARG A 353 -22.41 0.76 5.85
N GLY A 354 -21.74 1.32 6.85
CA GLY A 354 -22.17 1.24 8.24
C GLY A 354 -23.48 1.97 8.48
#